data_AF-A0A7X2D4S9-F1
#
_entry.id   AF-A0A7X2D4S9-F1
#
_cell.length_a   1.000
_cell.length_b   1.000
_cell.length_c   1.000
_cell.angle_alpha   90.00
_cell.angle_beta   90.00
_cell.angle_gamma   90.00
#
_symmetry.space_group_name_H-M   'P 1'
#
loop_
_entity.id
_entity.type
_entity.pdbx_description
1 polymer ?
#
loop_
_entity_poly.entity_id
_entity_poly.type
_entity_poly.pdbx_seq_one_letter_code
_entity_poly.pdbx_strand_id
1 'polypeptide(L)'
;MASTRRVLAIASTGGHWVQLRRLRPAWDGCPVMYATTDAGHREEVMRDAAARGQPVPRFRTVREANRWQKWRLIRQFLGVLWLLVTFRPHVIVTTGAAPGFFAVFAGHYLGMRTVWIDSVANGEELSLSGKRAGRFATLWLTQWESLSTPDGPRFAGTVL
;
A
#
# COMPACT_ATOMS: atom_id res chain seq x y z
N MET A 1 -14.87 -13.38 14.86
CA MET A 1 -15.82 -12.93 13.84
C MET A 1 -15.04 -12.24 12.72
N ALA A 2 -15.31 -12.53 11.46
CA ALA A 2 -14.64 -11.85 10.33
C ALA A 2 -15.03 -10.36 10.32
N SER A 3 -14.05 -9.48 10.15
CA SER A 3 -14.25 -8.03 10.08
C SER A 3 -14.94 -7.67 8.76
N THR A 4 -15.87 -6.72 8.77
CA THR A 4 -16.49 -6.21 7.52
C THR A 4 -15.64 -5.14 6.84
N ARG A 5 -14.52 -4.72 7.47
CA ARG A 5 -13.65 -3.67 6.93
C ARG A 5 -12.81 -4.23 5.79
N ARG A 6 -13.20 -3.88 4.56
CA ARG A 6 -12.41 -4.08 3.33
C ARG A 6 -11.08 -3.31 3.37
N VAL A 7 -9.97 -4.00 3.08
CA VAL A 7 -8.61 -3.45 3.04
C VAL A 7 -8.04 -3.56 1.64
N LEU A 8 -7.45 -2.47 1.12
CA LEU A 8 -6.58 -2.51 -0.06
C LEU A 8 -5.13 -2.47 0.41
N ALA A 9 -4.39 -3.56 0.20
CA ALA A 9 -2.95 -3.63 0.40
C ALA A 9 -2.27 -3.46 -0.97
N ILE A 10 -1.60 -2.33 -1.18
CA ILE A 10 -1.02 -1.97 -2.49
C ILE A 10 0.45 -1.56 -2.39
N ALA A 11 1.30 -2.13 -3.24
CA ALA A 11 2.70 -1.72 -3.37
C ALA A 11 3.22 -2.05 -4.77
N SER A 12 4.35 -1.47 -5.18
CA SER A 12 5.09 -1.99 -6.34
C SER A 12 5.75 -3.33 -5.99
N THR A 13 6.10 -4.14 -6.99
CA THR A 13 6.89 -5.36 -6.78
C THR A 13 8.27 -5.08 -6.14
N GLY A 14 8.95 -6.13 -5.67
CA GLY A 14 10.26 -6.05 -5.00
C GLY A 14 10.16 -5.73 -3.50
N GLY A 15 11.08 -4.91 -2.98
CA GLY A 15 11.19 -4.63 -1.54
C GLY A 15 9.92 -4.08 -0.90
N HIS A 16 9.24 -3.14 -1.57
CA HIS A 16 7.96 -2.60 -1.08
C HIS A 16 6.91 -3.70 -0.87
N TRP A 17 6.76 -4.60 -1.84
CA TRP A 17 5.85 -5.74 -1.76
C TRP A 17 6.19 -6.70 -0.61
N VAL A 18 7.46 -7.03 -0.44
CA VAL A 18 7.93 -7.89 0.66
C VAL A 18 7.57 -7.27 2.02
N GLN A 19 7.83 -5.98 2.20
CA GLN A 19 7.49 -5.27 3.44
C GLN A 19 5.98 -5.20 3.67
N LEU A 20 5.20 -4.89 2.63
CA LEU A 20 3.74 -4.85 2.73
C LEU A 20 3.19 -6.19 3.20
N ARG A 21 3.70 -7.30 2.66
CA ARG A 21 3.25 -8.64 3.04
C ARG A 21 3.64 -9.05 4.46
N ARG A 22 4.66 -8.46 5.07
CA ARG A 22 4.98 -8.72 6.48
C ARG A 22 3.93 -8.13 7.43
N LEU A 23 3.25 -7.07 7.00
CA LEU A 23 2.19 -6.41 7.76
C LEU A 23 0.84 -7.15 7.72
N ARG A 24 0.74 -8.25 6.96
CA ARG A 24 -0.51 -8.99 6.77
C ARG A 24 -1.25 -9.44 8.04
N PRO A 25 -0.60 -9.74 9.19
CA PRO A 25 -1.35 -10.01 10.42
C PRO A 25 -2.27 -8.85 10.84
N ALA A 26 -1.96 -7.60 10.45
CA ALA A 26 -2.75 -6.43 10.80
C ALA A 26 -4.15 -6.39 10.15
N TRP A 27 -4.40 -7.21 9.12
CA TRP A 27 -5.70 -7.31 8.46
C TRP A 27 -6.22 -8.75 8.37
N ASP A 28 -5.75 -9.64 9.25
CA ASP A 28 -6.36 -10.96 9.40
C ASP A 28 -7.85 -10.82 9.74
N GLY A 29 -8.67 -11.70 9.16
CA GLY A 29 -10.12 -11.70 9.25
C GLY A 29 -10.82 -10.64 8.40
N CYS A 30 -10.09 -9.78 7.68
CA CYS A 30 -10.66 -8.75 6.82
C CYS A 30 -10.74 -9.20 5.34
N PRO A 31 -11.75 -8.77 4.57
CA PRO A 31 -11.74 -8.89 3.11
C PRO A 31 -10.63 -8.01 2.53
N VAL A 32 -9.57 -8.62 2.04
CA VAL A 32 -8.41 -7.91 1.49
C VAL A 32 -8.36 -8.01 -0.04
N MET A 33 -8.03 -6.89 -0.68
CA MET A 33 -7.54 -6.86 -2.05
C MET A 33 -6.05 -6.54 -2.02
N TYR A 34 -5.25 -7.40 -2.63
CA TYR A 34 -3.86 -7.11 -2.91
C TYR A 34 -3.72 -6.54 -4.32
N ALA A 35 -2.94 -5.48 -4.45
CA ALA A 35 -2.58 -4.88 -5.73
C ALA A 35 -1.08 -4.66 -5.85
N THR A 36 -0.48 -5.11 -6.96
CA THR A 36 0.95 -4.92 -7.24
C THR A 36 1.22 -4.78 -8.73
N THR A 37 2.46 -4.52 -9.12
CA THR A 37 2.86 -4.35 -10.52
C THR A 37 3.21 -5.66 -11.23
N ASP A 38 3.31 -6.77 -10.50
CA ASP A 38 3.64 -8.10 -11.02
C ASP A 38 2.54 -9.14 -10.74
N ALA A 39 2.08 -9.82 -11.78
CA ALA A 39 1.06 -10.87 -11.68
C ALA A 39 1.54 -12.14 -10.96
N GLY A 40 2.86 -12.38 -10.92
CA GLY A 40 3.48 -13.56 -10.33
C GLY A 40 3.19 -13.73 -8.83
N HIS A 41 2.83 -12.66 -8.13
CA HIS A 41 2.50 -12.71 -6.70
C HIS A 41 1.08 -13.23 -6.39
N ARG A 42 0.25 -13.50 -7.40
CA ARG A 42 -1.13 -13.95 -7.19
C ARG A 42 -1.19 -15.26 -6.41
N GLU A 43 -0.49 -16.28 -6.86
CA GLU A 43 -0.51 -17.59 -6.19
C GLU A 43 0.06 -17.53 -4.78
N GLU A 44 1.05 -16.65 -4.59
CA GLU A 44 1.69 -16.44 -3.30
C GLU A 44 0.70 -15.93 -2.24
N VAL A 45 -0.10 -14.90 -2.56
CA VAL A 45 -1.08 -14.37 -1.59
C VAL A 45 -2.25 -15.31 -1.36
N MET A 46 -2.61 -16.13 -2.35
CA MET A 46 -3.68 -17.11 -2.21
C MET A 46 -3.25 -18.26 -1.29
N ARG A 47 -2.04 -18.79 -1.50
CA ARG A 47 -1.45 -19.83 -0.65
C ARG A 47 -1.27 -19.35 0.78
N ASP A 48 -0.75 -18.14 0.98
CA ASP A 48 -0.58 -17.57 2.32
C ASP A 48 -1.91 -17.39 3.06
N ALA A 49 -2.96 -16.89 2.38
CA ALA A 49 -4.28 -16.76 2.98
C ALA A 49 -4.86 -18.12 3.39
N ALA A 50 -4.74 -19.14 2.54
CA ALA A 50 -5.18 -20.49 2.85
C ALA A 50 -4.42 -21.09 4.05
N ALA A 51 -3.10 -20.97 4.06
CA ALA A 51 -2.25 -21.46 5.15
C ALA A 51 -2.55 -20.79 6.50
N ARG A 52 -3.04 -19.55 6.48
CA ARG A 52 -3.34 -18.75 7.67
C ARG A 52 -4.83 -18.74 8.04
N GLY A 53 -5.66 -19.55 7.36
CA GLY A 53 -7.11 -19.62 7.60
C GLY A 53 -7.86 -18.31 7.33
N GLN A 54 -7.38 -17.51 6.38
CA GLN A 54 -7.91 -16.18 6.07
C GLN A 54 -8.94 -16.23 4.93
N PRO A 55 -9.86 -15.25 4.84
CA PRO A 55 -10.75 -15.11 3.69
C PRO A 55 -9.97 -15.06 2.37
N VAL A 56 -10.51 -15.69 1.32
CA VAL A 56 -9.87 -15.70 0.00
C VAL A 56 -9.66 -14.26 -0.49
N PRO A 57 -8.41 -13.82 -0.69
CA PRO A 57 -8.13 -12.44 -1.05
C PRO A 57 -8.50 -12.17 -2.50
N ARG A 58 -8.79 -10.91 -2.83
CA ARG A 58 -8.80 -10.46 -4.23
C ARG A 58 -7.38 -10.08 -4.64
N PHE A 59 -7.05 -10.29 -5.91
CA PHE A 59 -5.76 -9.89 -6.47
C PHE A 59 -5.96 -9.11 -7.77
N ARG A 60 -5.20 -8.03 -7.92
CA ARG A 60 -5.19 -7.18 -9.11
C ARG A 60 -3.77 -6.74 -9.42
N THR A 61 -3.48 -6.54 -10.70
CA THR A 61 -2.24 -5.90 -11.13
C THR A 61 -2.51 -4.48 -11.58
N VAL A 62 -1.56 -3.59 -11.32
CA VAL A 62 -1.52 -2.24 -11.87
C VAL A 62 -0.31 -2.12 -12.79
N ARG A 63 -0.36 -1.19 -13.74
CA ARG A 63 0.72 -1.00 -14.71
C ARG A 63 2.02 -0.64 -13.98
N GLU A 64 3.14 -1.27 -14.32
CA GLU A 64 4.47 -0.80 -13.93
C GLU A 64 4.81 0.49 -14.66
N ALA A 65 5.35 1.48 -13.94
CA ALA A 65 5.66 2.78 -14.49
C ALA A 65 6.78 3.45 -13.71
N ASN A 66 7.75 4.01 -14.45
CA ASN A 66 8.81 4.82 -13.85
C ASN A 66 8.56 6.33 -14.11
N ARG A 67 9.26 7.21 -13.37
CA ARG A 67 9.05 8.68 -13.36
C ARG A 67 9.12 9.36 -14.74
N TRP A 68 9.87 8.77 -15.67
CA TRP A 68 10.05 9.29 -17.03
C TRP A 68 8.90 8.91 -17.98
N GLN A 69 8.08 7.94 -17.61
CA GLN A 69 7.03 7.37 -18.45
C GLN A 69 5.66 7.99 -18.14
N LYS A 70 5.50 9.29 -18.41
CA LYS A 70 4.29 10.08 -18.08
C LYS A 70 2.98 9.38 -18.46
N TRP A 71 2.88 8.85 -19.68
CA TRP A 71 1.68 8.13 -20.12
C TRP A 71 1.42 6.83 -19.35
N ARG A 72 2.47 6.09 -18.97
CA ARG A 72 2.32 4.88 -18.16
C ARG A 72 1.92 5.23 -16.72
N LEU A 73 2.41 6.34 -16.16
CA LEU A 73 1.98 6.85 -14.85
C LEU A 73 0.50 7.23 -14.86
N ILE A 74 0.02 7.91 -15.90
CA ILE A 74 -1.41 8.24 -16.04
C ILE A 74 -2.23 6.95 -16.08
N ARG A 75 -1.81 5.94 -16.85
CA ARG A 75 -2.53 4.65 -16.92
C ARG A 75 -2.44 3.87 -15.61
N GLN A 76 -1.33 3.95 -14.87
CA GLN A 76 -1.21 3.38 -13.53
C GLN A 76 -2.17 4.07 -12.56
N PHE A 77 -2.22 5.40 -12.56
CA PHE A 77 -3.15 6.19 -11.75
C PHE A 77 -4.61 5.84 -12.05
N LEU A 78 -5.01 5.81 -13.33
CA LEU A 78 -6.36 5.43 -13.74
C LEU A 78 -6.69 3.99 -13.32
N GLY A 79 -5.73 3.08 -13.43
CA GLY A 79 -5.88 1.69 -12.95
C GLY A 79 -6.11 1.64 -11.45
N VAL A 80 -5.31 2.36 -10.65
CA VAL A 80 -5.47 2.45 -9.20
C VAL A 80 -6.82 3.08 -8.85
N LEU A 81 -7.20 4.19 -9.49
CA LEU A 81 -8.48 4.85 -9.28
C LEU A 81 -9.65 3.90 -9.56
N TRP A 82 -9.57 3.13 -10.64
CA TRP A 82 -10.56 2.11 -10.97
C TRP A 82 -10.69 1.04 -9.87
N LEU A 83 -9.58 0.59 -9.29
CA LEU A 83 -9.60 -0.33 -8.16
C LEU A 83 -10.32 0.29 -6.94
N LEU A 84 -10.03 1.55 -6.63
CA LEU A 84 -10.64 2.24 -5.50
C LEU A 84 -12.15 2.38 -5.65
N VAL A 85 -12.63 2.80 -6.82
CA VAL A 85 -14.07 3.03 -7.03
C VAL A 85 -14.88 1.73 -7.13
N THR A 86 -14.25 0.64 -7.60
CA THR A 86 -14.92 -0.67 -7.74
C THR A 86 -14.86 -1.52 -6.47
N PHE A 87 -13.71 -1.57 -5.79
CA PHE A 87 -13.55 -2.35 -4.56
C PHE A 87 -14.06 -1.60 -3.32
N ARG A 88 -14.02 -0.26 -3.35
CA ARG A 88 -14.42 0.63 -2.25
C ARG A 88 -13.81 0.20 -0.91
N PRO A 89 -12.46 0.17 -0.79
CA PRO A 89 -11.83 -0.17 0.48
C PRO A 89 -12.18 0.87 1.55
N HIS A 90 -12.25 0.45 2.81
CA HIS A 90 -12.36 1.38 3.93
C HIS A 90 -10.98 1.88 4.36
N VAL A 91 -9.95 1.05 4.17
CA VAL A 91 -8.55 1.34 4.50
C VAL A 91 -7.66 0.96 3.33
N ILE A 92 -6.74 1.86 2.98
CA ILE A 92 -5.64 1.62 2.05
C ILE A 92 -4.35 1.54 2.86
N VAL A 93 -3.58 0.48 2.67
CA VAL A 93 -2.26 0.30 3.27
C VAL A 93 -1.24 0.16 2.16
N THR A 94 -0.17 0.96 2.24
CA THR A 94 0.93 0.89 1.29
C THR A 94 2.27 1.10 1.96
N THR A 95 3.28 0.45 1.40
CA THR A 95 4.69 0.69 1.70
C THR A 95 5.38 1.53 0.61
N GLY A 96 4.61 2.16 -0.29
CA GLY A 96 5.07 2.77 -1.54
C GLY A 96 5.12 1.75 -2.70
N ALA A 97 5.73 2.04 -3.85
CA ALA A 97 6.23 3.32 -4.36
C ALA A 97 5.09 4.12 -5.06
N ALA A 98 5.24 4.46 -6.35
CA ALA A 98 4.26 5.21 -7.13
C ALA A 98 2.80 4.70 -7.06
N PRO A 99 2.50 3.38 -7.21
CA PRO A 99 1.12 2.91 -7.10
C PRO A 99 0.52 3.13 -5.70
N GLY A 100 1.35 3.02 -4.66
CA GLY A 100 0.99 3.38 -3.29
C GLY A 100 0.62 4.84 -3.14
N PHE A 101 1.42 5.73 -3.74
CA PHE A 101 1.17 7.17 -3.67
C PHE A 101 -0.14 7.53 -4.35
N PHE A 102 -0.39 6.97 -5.54
CA PHE A 102 -1.66 7.17 -6.24
C PHE A 102 -2.86 6.65 -5.45
N ALA A 103 -2.72 5.52 -4.75
CA ALA A 103 -3.79 4.98 -3.93
C ALA A 103 -4.09 5.88 -2.72
N VAL A 104 -3.05 6.37 -2.03
CA VAL A 104 -3.20 7.28 -0.90
C VAL A 104 -3.79 8.62 -1.35
N PHE A 105 -3.26 9.20 -2.44
CA PHE A 105 -3.75 10.45 -2.99
C PHE A 105 -5.24 10.36 -3.39
N ALA A 106 -5.61 9.39 -4.24
CA ALA A 106 -7.00 9.25 -4.68
C ALA A 106 -7.92 8.81 -3.54
N GLY A 107 -7.46 7.91 -2.67
CA GLY A 107 -8.22 7.42 -1.52
C GLY A 107 -8.60 8.54 -0.54
N HIS A 108 -7.70 9.50 -0.31
CA HIS A 108 -7.97 10.69 0.51
C HIS A 108 -9.19 11.46 -0.01
N TYR A 109 -9.22 11.79 -1.30
CA TYR A 109 -10.35 12.51 -1.90
C TYR A 109 -11.64 11.67 -1.97
N LEU A 110 -11.53 10.35 -1.94
CA LEU A 110 -12.66 9.43 -1.86
C LEU A 110 -13.12 9.15 -0.42
N GLY A 111 -12.54 9.83 0.59
CA GLY A 111 -12.92 9.68 2.01
C GLY A 111 -12.45 8.37 2.66
N MET A 112 -11.46 7.69 2.09
CA MET A 112 -10.90 6.45 2.61
C MET A 112 -9.84 6.73 3.68
N ARG A 113 -9.66 5.80 4.64
CA ARG A 113 -8.52 5.85 5.55
C ARG A 113 -7.26 5.41 4.80
N THR A 114 -6.21 6.20 4.88
CA THR A 114 -4.98 6.01 4.10
C THR A 114 -3.78 5.83 5.02
N VAL A 115 -3.05 4.72 4.86
CA VAL A 115 -1.87 4.38 5.65
C VAL A 115 -0.66 4.32 4.72
N TRP A 116 0.29 5.22 4.93
CA TRP A 116 1.60 5.21 4.29
C TRP A 116 2.65 4.75 5.27
N ILE A 117 3.42 3.73 4.90
CA ILE A 117 4.56 3.24 5.67
C ILE A 117 5.79 3.38 4.78
N ASP A 118 6.68 4.31 5.09
CA ASP A 118 7.84 4.53 4.23
C ASP A 118 8.77 3.31 4.25
N SER A 119 9.37 3.00 3.10
CA SER A 119 10.21 1.82 2.92
C SER A 119 11.46 1.88 3.81
N VAL A 120 11.91 0.72 4.30
CA VAL A 120 13.17 0.65 5.08
C VAL A 120 14.38 1.10 4.26
N ALA A 121 14.30 1.04 2.93
CA ALA A 121 15.36 1.51 2.04
C ALA A 121 15.68 3.01 2.18
N ASN A 122 14.78 3.79 2.79
CA ASN A 122 14.89 5.24 2.94
C ASN A 122 15.48 5.59 4.32
N GLY A 123 16.74 5.24 4.56
CA GLY A 123 17.41 5.42 5.87
C GLY A 123 17.86 6.84 6.20
N GLU A 124 18.18 7.63 5.18
CA GLU A 124 18.70 8.98 5.35
C GLU A 124 17.65 10.06 5.11
N GLU A 125 16.72 9.81 4.20
CA GLU A 125 15.60 10.70 3.93
C GLU A 125 14.40 9.94 3.39
N LEU A 126 13.20 10.47 3.65
CA LEU A 126 11.96 9.93 3.09
C LEU A 126 11.99 9.98 1.57
N SER A 127 11.41 8.96 0.94
CA SER A 127 11.21 8.98 -0.51
C SER A 127 10.41 10.20 -0.95
N LEU A 128 10.62 10.69 -2.18
CA LEU A 128 9.81 11.78 -2.75
C LEU A 128 8.31 11.48 -2.68
N SER A 129 7.92 10.22 -2.93
CA SER A 129 6.54 9.77 -2.78
C SER A 129 6.08 9.80 -1.33
N GLY A 130 6.93 9.40 -0.37
CA GLY A 130 6.64 9.46 1.05
C GLY A 130 6.45 10.89 1.56
N LYS A 131 7.35 11.81 1.21
CA LYS A 131 7.23 13.25 1.50
C LYS A 131 5.89 13.81 1.00
N ARG A 132 5.48 13.46 -0.23
CA ARG A 132 4.21 13.91 -0.81
C ARG A 132 2.98 13.21 -0.22
N ALA A 133 3.11 11.93 0.15
CA ALA A 133 2.03 11.15 0.71
C ALA A 133 1.57 11.68 2.07
N GLY A 134 2.47 12.27 2.86
CA GLY A 134 2.16 12.80 4.20
C GLY A 134 0.93 13.72 4.24
N ARG A 135 0.74 14.58 3.23
CA ARG A 135 -0.44 15.47 3.15
C ARG A 135 -1.77 14.74 2.97
N PHE A 136 -1.75 13.52 2.43
CA PHE A 136 -2.94 12.75 2.07
C PHE A 136 -3.13 11.51 2.95
N ALA A 137 -2.10 11.11 3.69
CA ALA A 137 -2.09 9.97 4.58
C ALA A 137 -2.84 10.29 5.87
N THR A 138 -3.79 9.44 6.26
CA THR A 138 -4.39 9.47 7.60
C THR A 138 -3.39 9.02 8.66
N LEU A 139 -2.57 8.02 8.31
CA LEU A 139 -1.47 7.53 9.14
C LEU A 139 -0.21 7.51 8.28
N TRP A 140 0.80 8.28 8.70
CA TRP A 140 2.07 8.40 8.01
C TRP A 140 3.20 7.92 8.89
N LEU A 141 3.84 6.82 8.50
CA LEU A 141 4.85 6.12 9.29
C LEU A 141 6.19 6.07 8.57
N THR A 142 7.26 6.11 9.35
CA THR A 142 8.64 5.83 8.93
C THR A 142 9.18 4.63 9.71
N GLN A 143 10.11 3.90 9.09
CA GLN A 143 10.83 2.80 9.72
C GLN A 143 12.18 3.25 10.32
N TRP A 144 12.49 4.55 10.27
CA TRP A 144 13.68 5.15 10.86
C TRP A 144 13.28 6.22 11.86
N GLU A 145 13.67 6.03 13.12
CA GLU A 145 13.31 6.95 14.21
C GLU A 145 13.84 8.36 13.97
N SER A 146 15.05 8.49 13.41
CA SER A 146 15.68 9.75 13.03
C SER A 146 14.89 10.57 12.00
N LEU A 147 14.01 9.94 11.22
CA LEU A 147 13.16 10.61 10.22
C LEU A 147 11.79 11.00 10.76
N SER A 148 11.50 10.70 12.03
CA SER A 148 10.23 11.06 12.63
C SER A 148 10.18 12.55 12.97
N THR A 149 8.98 13.14 12.87
CA THR A 149 8.75 14.54 13.26
C THR A 149 7.45 14.66 14.06
N PRO A 150 7.25 15.77 14.82
CA PRO A 150 6.00 15.99 15.57
C PRO A 150 4.74 15.94 14.70
N ASP A 151 4.81 16.46 13.48
CA ASP A 151 3.70 16.50 12.52
C ASP A 151 3.66 15.27 11.59
N GLY A 152 4.63 14.36 11.72
CA GLY A 152 4.76 13.16 10.93
C GLY A 152 5.89 13.23 9.88
N PRO A 153 6.36 12.07 9.39
CA PRO A 153 5.89 10.73 9.72
C PRO A 153 6.25 10.34 11.16
N ARG A 154 5.50 9.41 11.75
CA ARG A 154 5.78 8.87 13.08
C ARG A 154 6.58 7.58 12.97
N PHE A 155 7.50 7.35 13.89
CA PHE A 155 8.16 6.06 13.99
C PHE A 155 7.29 5.08 14.79
N ALA A 156 7.17 3.84 14.31
CA ALA A 156 6.37 2.80 14.95
C ALA A 156 7.02 1.41 14.85
N GLY A 157 8.36 1.37 14.72
CA GLY A 157 9.13 0.14 14.52
C GLY A 157 9.47 -0.16 13.06
N THR A 158 10.07 -1.32 12.85
CA THR A 158 10.65 -1.74 11.57
C THR A 158 10.01 -3.03 11.06
N VAL A 159 9.85 -3.13 9.74
CA VAL A 159 9.28 -4.28 9.04
C VAL A 159 10.41 -5.03 8.30
N LEU A 160 11.30 -5.65 9.10
CA LEU A 160 12.51 -6.37 8.66
C LEU A 160 12.33 -7.87 8.45
#